data_AF-A0A1G4RAW1-F1
#
_entry.id   AF-A0A1G4RAW1-F1
#
_cell.length_a   1.000
_cell.length_b   1.000
_cell.length_c   1.000
_cell.angle_alpha   90.00
_cell.angle_beta   90.00
_cell.angle_gamma   90.00
#
_symmetry.space_group_name_H-M   'P 1'
#
loop_
_entity.id
_entity.type
_entity.pdbx_description
1 polymer ?
#
loop_
_entity_poly.entity_id
_entity_poly.type
_entity_poly.pdbx_seq_one_letter_code
_entity_poly.pdbx_strand_id
1 'polypeptide(L)' 'MSVSRKEDYTQYDISHFSDETLRNAMKNIQNQMEEAVQQGESLTSEYMVQLSQQLDTYVLIAQIRKMRCEN' A
#
# COMPACT_ATOMS: atom_id res chain seq x y z
N MET A 1 -12.68 -2.13 -31.18
CA MET A 1 -11.62 -2.64 -30.30
C MET A 1 -11.94 -2.18 -28.89
N SER A 2 -12.62 -3.03 -28.13
CA SER A 2 -12.92 -2.79 -26.71
C SER A 2 -11.63 -3.04 -25.93
N VAL A 3 -11.02 -1.97 -25.44
CA VAL A 3 -9.91 -2.07 -24.49
C VAL A 3 -10.53 -2.53 -23.17
N SER A 4 -10.58 -3.85 -22.96
CA SER A 4 -10.71 -4.39 -21.60
C SER A 4 -9.46 -3.96 -20.85
N ARG A 5 -9.57 -2.81 -20.17
CA ARG A 5 -8.63 -2.41 -19.13
C ARG A 5 -8.69 -3.55 -18.11
N LYS A 6 -7.70 -4.44 -18.16
CA LYS A 6 -7.42 -5.37 -17.07
C LYS A 6 -7.08 -4.52 -15.86
N GLU A 7 -8.11 -4.19 -15.10
CA GLU A 7 -8.01 -3.81 -13.70
C GLU A 7 -7.68 -5.12 -12.93
N ASP A 8 -6.57 -5.75 -13.29
CA ASP A 8 -5.90 -6.82 -12.55
C ASP A 8 -5.03 -6.18 -11.44
N TYR A 9 -5.49 -5.06 -10.87
CA TYR A 9 -5.10 -4.73 -9.52
C TYR A 9 -5.81 -5.76 -8.68
N THR A 10 -5.10 -6.86 -8.44
CA THR A 10 -5.31 -7.76 -7.31
C THR A 10 -6.28 -7.11 -6.34
N GLN A 11 -7.55 -7.50 -6.48
CA GLN A 11 -8.52 -7.49 -5.41
C GLN A 11 -8.02 -8.55 -4.41
N TYR A 12 -6.77 -8.35 -3.96
CA TYR A 12 -6.21 -8.95 -2.79
C TYR A 12 -7.26 -8.66 -1.74
N ASP A 13 -7.74 -9.71 -1.12
CA ASP A 13 -8.91 -9.74 -0.27
C ASP A 13 -8.69 -8.87 0.97
N ILE A 14 -8.68 -7.56 0.76
CA ILE A 14 -8.36 -6.54 1.73
C ILE A 14 -9.48 -6.48 2.77
N SER A 15 -10.67 -6.98 2.45
CA SER A 15 -11.73 -7.24 3.43
C SER A 15 -11.30 -8.18 4.55
N HIS A 16 -10.35 -9.09 4.30
CA HIS A 16 -9.95 -10.14 5.24
C HIS A 16 -8.75 -9.80 6.13
N PHE A 17 -8.03 -8.71 5.87
CA PHE A 17 -6.90 -8.33 6.71
C PHE A 17 -7.39 -7.86 8.08
N SER A 18 -6.83 -8.35 9.19
CA SER A 18 -7.05 -7.67 10.47
C SER A 18 -6.37 -6.30 10.45
N ASP A 19 -6.79 -5.37 11.31
CA ASP A 19 -6.12 -4.07 11.43
C ASP A 19 -4.65 -4.23 11.85
N GLU A 20 -4.33 -5.29 12.60
CA GLU A 20 -2.96 -5.66 12.94
C GLU A 20 -2.15 -6.07 11.71
N THR A 21 -2.68 -6.95 10.85
CA THR A 21 -1.99 -7.35 9.62
C THR A 21 -1.77 -6.16 8.69
N LEU A 22 -2.78 -5.28 8.57
CA LEU A 22 -2.69 -4.05 7.80
C LEU A 22 -1.57 -3.14 8.34
N ARG A 23 -1.55 -2.91 9.65
CA ARG A 23 -0.50 -2.11 10.31
C ARG A 23 0.89 -2.70 10.13
N ASN A 24 1.03 -4.02 10.23
CA ASN A 24 2.31 -4.70 10.05
C ASN A 24 2.81 -4.58 8.61
N ALA A 25 1.92 -4.68 7.61
CA ALA A 25 2.27 -4.45 6.21
C ALA A 25 2.77 -3.02 5.96
N MET A 26 2.06 -2.01 6.48
CA MET A 26 2.47 -0.60 6.38
C MET A 26 3.85 -0.36 7.03
N LYS A 27 4.09 -0.97 8.20
CA LYS A 27 5.39 -0.85 8.89
C LYS A 27 6.52 -1.50 8.10
N ASN A 28 6.26 -2.67 7.49
CA ASN A 28 7.26 -3.34 6.65
C ASN A 28 7.66 -2.47 5.45
N ILE A 29 6.69 -1.85 4.78
CA ILE A 29 6.97 -0.93 3.66
C ILE A 29 7.81 0.26 4.12
N GLN A 30 7.48 0.87 5.28
CA GLN A 30 8.27 1.97 5.84
C GLN A 30 9.72 1.55 6.13
N ASN A 31 9.92 0.35 6.69
CA ASN A 31 11.27 -0.17 6.91
C ASN A 31 12.03 -0.36 5.59
N GLN A 32 11.38 -0.88 4.55
CA GLN A 32 11.99 -1.03 3.22
C GLN A 32 12.38 0.31 2.60
N MET A 33 11.53 1.33 2.77
CA MET A 33 11.85 2.70 2.32
C MET A 33 13.05 3.27 3.11
N GLU A 34 13.08 3.07 4.43
CA GLU A 34 14.19 3.53 5.28
C GLU A 34 15.51 2.84 4.87
N GLU A 35 15.49 1.52 4.72
CA GLU A 35 16.66 0.73 4.29
C GLU A 35 17.15 1.17 2.90
N ALA A 36 16.24 1.42 1.96
CA ALA A 36 16.58 1.91 0.62
C ALA A 36 17.31 3.26 0.68
N VAL A 37 16.78 4.19 1.46
CA VAL A 37 17.41 5.51 1.66
C VAL A 37 18.78 5.37 2.32
N GLN A 38 18.91 4.50 3.32
CA GLN A 38 20.20 4.22 3.97
C GLN A 38 21.23 3.60 3.00
N GLN A 39 20.77 2.83 2.02
CA GLN A 39 21.60 2.26 0.95
C GLN A 39 21.95 3.27 -0.16
N GLY A 40 21.43 4.50 -0.08
CA GLY A 40 21.68 5.57 -1.05
C GLY A 40 20.71 5.62 -2.21
N GLU A 41 19.59 4.91 -2.14
CA GLU A 41 18.52 4.97 -3.13
C GLU A 41 17.91 6.38 -3.18
N SER A 42 17.65 6.89 -4.39
CA SER A 42 16.95 8.17 -4.55
C SER A 42 15.49 8.05 -4.10
N LEU A 43 14.99 9.03 -3.36
CA LEU A 43 13.57 9.15 -3.03
C LEU A 43 12.64 9.20 -4.26
N THR A 44 13.18 9.55 -5.41
CA THR A 44 12.44 9.64 -6.68
C THR A 44 12.63 8.42 -7.56
N SER A 45 13.31 7.37 -7.07
CA SER A 45 13.49 6.16 -7.85
C SER A 45 12.18 5.43 -8.06
N GLU A 46 12.11 4.63 -9.13
CA GLU A 46 10.92 3.82 -9.42
C GLU A 46 10.56 2.92 -8.24
N TYR A 47 11.56 2.36 -7.55
CA TYR A 47 11.37 1.54 -6.37
C TYR A 47 10.71 2.32 -5.21
N MET A 48 11.19 3.52 -4.92
CA MET A 48 10.59 4.38 -3.89
C MET A 48 9.17 4.82 -4.26
N VAL A 49 8.90 5.07 -5.54
CA VAL A 49 7.56 5.38 -6.05
C VAL A 49 6.62 4.19 -5.86
N GLN A 50 7.07 2.97 -6.17
CA GLN A 50 6.27 1.75 -5.99
C GLN A 50 5.94 1.49 -4.52
N LEU A 51 6.92 1.61 -3.62
CA LEU A 51 6.69 1.47 -2.16
C LEU A 51 5.69 2.52 -1.66
N SER A 52 5.80 3.76 -2.15
CA SER A 52 4.87 4.84 -1.79
C SER A 52 3.45 4.54 -2.24
N GLN A 53 3.26 4.06 -3.47
CA GLN A 53 1.94 3.68 -4.00
C GLN A 53 1.31 2.51 -3.22
N GLN A 54 2.12 1.55 -2.78
CA GLN A 54 1.64 0.45 -1.92
C GLN A 54 1.21 0.99 -0.54
N LEU A 55 1.99 1.89 0.05
CA LEU A 55 1.63 2.50 1.33
C LEU A 55 0.33 3.30 1.23
N ASP A 56 0.17 4.10 0.18
CA ASP A 56 -1.06 4.88 -0.08
C ASP A 56 -2.29 3.98 -0.19
N THR A 57 -2.16 2.83 -0.86
CA THR A 57 -3.23 1.83 -0.94
C THR A 57 -3.65 1.36 0.45
N TYR A 58 -2.70 1.02 1.32
CA TYR A 58 -3.00 0.58 2.68
C TYR A 58 -3.57 1.68 3.58
N VAL A 59 -3.15 2.94 3.38
CA VAL A 59 -3.73 4.11 4.08
C VAL A 59 -5.21 4.27 3.70
N LEU A 60 -5.54 4.20 2.40
CA LEU A 60 -6.92 4.31 1.94
C LEU A 60 -7.81 3.22 2.55
N ILE A 61 -7.29 2.00 2.65
CA ILE A 61 -7.98 0.87 3.28
C ILE A 61 -8.28 1.15 4.75
N ALA A 62 -7.27 1.60 5.51
CA ALA A 62 -7.42 1.94 6.92
C ALA A 62 -8.47 3.05 7.11
N GLN A 63 -8.45 4.07 6.26
CA GLN A 63 -9.42 5.17 6.30
C GLN A 63 -10.85 4.70 6.01
N ILE A 64 -11.05 3.85 4.99
CA ILE A 64 -12.35 3.27 4.65
C ILE A 64 -12.90 2.47 5.84
N ARG A 65 -12.07 1.66 6.50
CA ARG A 65 -12.49 0.90 7.70
C ARG A 65 -12.88 1.81 8.85
N LYS A 66 -12.06 2.83 9.12
CA LYS A 66 -12.35 3.80 10.17
C LYS A 66 -13.71 4.47 9.94
N MET A 67 -13.98 4.92 8.71
CA MET A 67 -15.28 5.52 8.35
C MET A 67 -16.46 4.56 8.50
N ARG A 68 -16.26 3.24 8.33
CA ARG A 68 -17.33 2.24 8.55
C ARG A 68 -17.64 2.00 10.04
N CYS A 69 -16.70 2.24 10.94
CA CYS A 69 -16.88 2.06 12.39
C CYS A 69 -17.50 3.29 13.08
N GLU A 70 -17.62 4.43 12.40
CA GLU A 70 -18.18 5.68 12.92
C GLU A 70 -19.69 5.86 12.63
N ASN A 71 -20.37 4.80 12.17
CA ASN A 71 -21.81 4.76 11.89
C ASN A 71 -22.60 4.01 12.97
#